data_AF-A0A359E770-F1
#
_entry.id   AF-A0A359E770-F1
#
_cell.length_a   1.000
_cell.length_b   1.000
_cell.length_c   1.000
_cell.angle_alpha   90.00
_cell.angle_beta   90.00
_cell.angle_gamma   90.00
#
_symmetry.space_group_name_H-M   'P 1'
#
loop_
_entity.id
_entity.type
_entity.pdbx_description
1 polymer ?
#
loop_
_entity_poly.entity_id
_entity_poly.type
_entity_poly.pdbx_seq_one_letter_code
_entity_poly.pdbx_strand_id
1 'polypeptide(L)'
;TLFEFSAKWDPVPTMLTQNHVSSVRGFYGQTTAFRKEKVKSSVVILGESPGREQVKYIHGNYGRGTFTFYAGHDPEDYTHRV
;
A
#
# COMPACT_ATOMS: atom_id res chain seq x y z
N THR A 1 -2.83 8.33 2.10
CA THR A 1 -4.13 8.05 2.72
C THR A 1 -4.58 6.69 2.28
N LEU A 2 -5.17 5.91 3.18
CA LEU A 2 -5.83 4.65 2.84
C LEU A 2 -7.20 4.95 2.23
N PHE A 3 -7.60 4.17 1.24
CA PHE A 3 -8.96 4.22 0.72
C PHE A 3 -9.91 3.50 1.68
N GLU A 4 -11.13 4.01 1.83
CA GLU A 4 -12.17 3.32 2.60
C GLU A 4 -12.80 2.23 1.75
N PHE A 5 -12.88 1.02 2.29
CA PHE A 5 -13.43 -0.14 1.61
C PHE A 5 -14.57 -0.75 2.43
N SER A 6 -15.59 -1.26 1.75
CA SER A 6 -16.71 -1.90 2.43
C SER A 6 -16.35 -3.34 2.77
N ALA A 7 -16.28 -3.70 4.05
CA ALA A 7 -15.99 -5.08 4.48
C ALA A 7 -16.98 -6.13 3.95
N LYS A 8 -18.18 -5.68 3.57
CA LYS A 8 -19.23 -6.54 2.99
C LYS A 8 -18.98 -6.88 1.52
N TRP A 9 -18.35 -5.98 0.76
CA TRP A 9 -18.22 -6.08 -0.69
C TRP A 9 -16.78 -6.26 -1.15
N ASP A 10 -15.82 -5.81 -0.33
CA ASP A 10 -14.40 -5.72 -0.64
C ASP A 10 -13.55 -6.37 0.47
N PRO A 11 -13.63 -7.70 0.66
CA PRO A 11 -12.97 -8.39 1.78
C PRO A 11 -11.45 -8.24 1.76
N VAL A 12 -10.87 -8.11 0.57
CA VAL A 12 -9.42 -8.01 0.35
C VAL A 12 -8.89 -6.62 0.71
N PRO A 13 -9.45 -5.52 0.21
CA PRO A 13 -9.02 -4.20 0.64
C PRO A 13 -9.23 -3.89 2.13
N THR A 14 -10.22 -4.53 2.77
CA THR A 14 -10.41 -4.43 4.23
C THR A 14 -9.33 -5.14 5.07
N MET A 15 -8.39 -5.85 4.45
CA MET A 15 -7.22 -6.35 5.18
C MET A 15 -6.34 -5.19 5.74
N LEU A 16 -6.46 -3.98 5.18
CA LEU A 16 -5.77 -2.79 5.71
C LEU A 16 -6.54 -2.01 6.78
N THR A 17 -7.79 -2.36 7.07
CA THR A 17 -8.54 -1.78 8.21
C THR A 17 -7.97 -2.22 9.58
N GLN A 18 -6.85 -2.97 9.59
CA GLN A 18 -6.21 -3.55 10.77
C GLN A 18 -5.72 -2.55 11.84
N ASN A 19 -5.88 -1.24 11.66
CA ASN A 19 -5.51 -0.28 12.72
C ASN A 19 -6.44 0.93 12.87
N HIS A 20 -7.63 0.93 12.26
CA HIS A 20 -8.61 2.04 12.32
C HIS A 20 -8.05 3.46 12.01
N VAL A 21 -6.89 3.58 11.36
CA VAL A 21 -6.29 4.87 10.99
C VAL A 21 -6.32 5.04 9.48
N SER A 22 -6.84 6.17 9.00
CA SER A 22 -6.92 6.53 7.58
C SER A 22 -5.61 7.05 6.99
N SER A 23 -4.64 7.36 7.86
CA SER A 23 -3.32 7.86 7.50
C SER A 23 -2.24 7.05 8.20
N VAL A 24 -1.30 6.53 7.41
CA VAL A 24 -0.13 5.79 7.88
C VAL A 24 1.09 6.67 7.70
N ARG A 25 1.98 6.71 8.70
CA ARG A 25 3.24 7.45 8.59
C ARG A 25 4.05 6.89 7.43
N GLY A 26 4.63 7.77 6.61
CA GLY A 26 5.47 7.36 5.52
C GLY A 26 6.81 6.81 6.03
N PHE A 27 7.21 5.66 5.51
CA PHE A 27 8.56 5.12 5.67
C PHE A 27 9.45 5.56 4.49
N TYR A 28 10.71 5.83 4.78
CA TYR A 28 11.77 5.96 3.77
C TYR A 28 12.41 4.59 3.52
N GLY A 29 13.18 4.46 2.45
CA GLY A 29 13.93 3.23 2.12
C GLY A 29 14.10 3.01 0.63
N GLN A 30 15.06 2.14 0.28
CA GLN A 30 15.51 1.90 -1.10
C GLN A 30 14.42 1.32 -2.02
N THR A 31 13.34 0.74 -1.48
CA THR A 31 12.18 0.26 -2.28
C THR A 31 10.88 0.38 -1.49
N THR A 32 10.36 1.59 -1.38
CA THR A 32 9.15 1.88 -0.55
C THR A 32 7.93 2.39 -1.33
N ALA A 33 8.01 2.43 -2.66
CA ALA A 33 6.87 2.84 -3.51
C ALA A 33 7.05 2.41 -4.97
N PHE A 34 5.94 2.33 -5.69
CA PHE A 34 5.90 2.28 -7.15
C PHE A 34 5.41 3.60 -7.73
N ARG A 35 5.84 3.94 -8.95
CA ARG A 35 5.25 5.06 -9.70
C ARG A 35 3.82 4.69 -10.12
N LYS A 36 2.85 5.57 -9.83
CA LYS A 36 1.42 5.33 -10.10
C LYS A 36 1.16 4.97 -11.57
N GLU A 37 1.78 5.70 -12.49
CA GLU A 37 1.69 5.49 -13.95
C GLU A 37 2.23 4.13 -14.43
N LYS A 38 3.02 3.41 -13.63
CA LYS A 38 3.59 2.10 -13.98
C LYS A 38 2.79 0.94 -13.36
N VAL A 39 1.79 1.24 -12.55
CA VAL A 39 0.91 0.22 -11.97
C VAL A 39 -0.15 -0.16 -13.00
N LYS A 40 -0.31 -1.47 -13.21
CA LYS A 40 -1.31 -2.00 -14.14
C LYS A 40 -2.71 -1.67 -13.64
N SER A 41 -3.64 -1.38 -14.55
CA SER A 41 -5.04 -1.08 -14.20
C SER A 41 -5.77 -2.22 -13.48
N SER A 42 -5.33 -3.47 -13.65
CA SER A 42 -5.86 -4.64 -12.94
C SER A 42 -5.42 -4.76 -11.49
N VAL A 43 -4.49 -3.91 -11.03
CA VAL A 43 -3.99 -3.89 -9.66
C VAL A 43 -4.79 -2.88 -8.85
N VAL A 44 -5.30 -3.33 -7.71
CA VAL A 44 -6.01 -2.50 -6.75
C VAL A 44 -4.99 -1.67 -5.98
N ILE A 45 -5.12 -0.35 -6.04
CA ILE A 45 -4.34 0.56 -5.21
C ILE A 45 -5.01 0.66 -3.84
N LEU A 46 -4.28 0.26 -2.81
CA LEU A 46 -4.77 0.24 -1.44
C LEU A 46 -4.33 1.49 -0.64
N GLY A 47 -3.25 2.14 -1.06
CA GLY A 47 -2.74 3.33 -0.41
C GLY A 47 -1.77 4.11 -1.28
N GLU A 48 -1.98 5.43 -1.34
CA GLU A 48 -1.15 6.37 -2.10
C GLU A 48 -0.63 7.50 -1.21
N SER A 49 0.43 8.16 -1.68
CA SER A 49 0.99 9.36 -1.03
C SER A 49 0.37 10.61 -1.66
N PRO A 50 -0.48 11.38 -0.97
CA PRO A 50 -1.10 12.57 -1.55
C PRO A 50 -0.05 13.55 -2.08
N GLY A 51 -0.26 14.07 -3.29
CA GLY A 51 0.65 15.03 -3.95
C GLY A 51 1.97 14.43 -4.44
N ARG A 52 2.16 13.10 -4.35
CA ARG A 52 3.30 12.38 -4.93
C ARG A 52 2.73 11.27 -5.79
N GLU A 53 3.13 11.17 -7.06
CA GLU A 53 2.69 10.14 -8.03
C GLU A 53 3.21 8.72 -7.69
N GLN A 54 3.01 8.32 -6.42
CA GLN A 54 3.60 7.16 -5.77
C GLN A 54 2.52 6.38 -5.02
N VAL A 55 2.46 5.09 -5.31
CA VAL A 55 1.61 4.14 -4.59
C VAL A 55 2.46 3.30 -3.66
N LYS A 56 1.97 3.11 -2.44
CA LYS A 56 2.70 2.43 -1.36
C LYS A 56 2.12 1.06 -1.07
N TYR A 57 0.79 0.91 -1.20
CA TYR A 57 0.10 -0.36 -0.97
C TYR A 57 -0.67 -0.77 -2.21
N ILE A 58 -0.45 -2.00 -2.66
CA ILE A 58 -1.14 -2.57 -3.82
C ILE A 58 -1.53 -4.02 -3.57
N HIS A 59 -2.60 -4.44 -4.21
CA HIS A 59 -3.06 -5.82 -4.22
C HIS A 59 -3.50 -6.22 -5.62
N GLY A 60 -3.29 -7.47 -5.99
CA GLY A 60 -3.81 -7.98 -7.25
C GLY A 60 -3.81 -9.49 -7.33
N ASN A 61 -4.44 -9.98 -8.39
CA ASN A 61 -4.44 -11.41 -8.73
C ASN A 61 -3.31 -11.70 -9.73
N TYR A 62 -2.65 -12.84 -9.56
CA TYR A 62 -1.68 -13.34 -10.54
C TYR A 62 -1.77 -14.87 -10.63
N GLY A 63 -2.07 -15.38 -11.84
CA GLY A 63 -2.30 -16.80 -12.06
C GLY A 63 -3.48 -17.31 -11.23
N ARG A 64 -3.23 -18.32 -10.38
CA ARG A 64 -4.24 -18.91 -9.47
C ARG A 64 -4.18 -18.35 -8.04
N GLY A 65 -3.39 -17.30 -7.81
CA GLY A 65 -3.18 -16.72 -6.49
C GLY A 65 -3.33 -15.21 -6.48
N THR A 66 -3.07 -14.63 -5.31
CA THR A 66 -3.09 -13.19 -5.10
C THR A 66 -1.74 -12.72 -4.56
N PHE A 67 -1.43 -11.45 -4.75
CA PHE A 67 -0.28 -10.80 -4.15
C PHE A 67 -0.72 -9.52 -3.47
N THR A 68 -0.04 -9.19 -2.37
CA THR A 68 -0.18 -7.91 -1.71
C THR A 68 1.20 -7.37 -1.41
N PHE A 69 1.42 -6.11 -1.75
CA PHE A 69 2.63 -5.40 -1.37
C PHE A 69 2.26 -4.30 -0.39
N TYR A 70 2.90 -4.35 0.79
CA TYR A 70 2.83 -3.32 1.80
C TYR A 70 4.20 -2.65 1.93
N ALA A 71 4.34 -1.41 1.46
CA ALA A 71 5.55 -0.63 1.68
C ALA A 71 5.82 -0.39 3.17
N GLY A 72 6.91 -0.96 3.68
CA GLY A 72 7.42 -0.71 5.01
C GLY A 72 8.93 -0.84 5.06
N HIS A 73 9.53 -0.07 5.94
CA HIS A 73 10.80 -0.41 6.58
C HIS A 73 10.55 -0.33 8.09
N ASP A 74 11.48 -0.86 8.89
CA ASP A 74 11.39 -0.84 10.35
C ASP A 74 10.94 0.56 10.87
N PRO A 75 9.78 0.65 11.57
CA PRO A 75 9.31 1.91 12.14
C PRO A 75 10.29 2.55 13.13
N GLU A 76 11.27 1.79 13.64
CA GLU A 76 12.29 2.28 14.57
C GLU A 76 13.54 2.84 13.87
N ASP A 77 13.77 2.57 12.58
CA ASP A 77 14.91 3.12 11.83
C ASP A 77 14.50 4.26 10.88
N TYR A 78 14.27 5.44 11.46
CA TYR A 78 14.05 6.69 10.72
C TYR A 78 15.28 7.14 9.91
N THR A 79 16.46 6.58 10.16
CA THR A 79 17.74 7.12 9.69
C THR A 79 18.35 6.29 8.55
N HIS A 80 17.86 5.07 8.28
CA HIS A 80 18.44 4.16 7.29
C HIS A 80 19.95 4.01 7.46
N ARG A 81 20.40 3.71 8.68
CA ARG A 81 21.82 3.39 8.92
C ARG A 81 22.01 1.90 8.70
N VAL A 82 22.21 1.52 7.44
CA VAL A 82 22.84 0.24 7.07
C VAL A 82 24.34 0.44 6.87
#